data_AF-A0A8S9HDH8-F1
#
_entry.id   AF-A0A8S9HDH8-F1
#
_cell.length_a   1.000
_cell.length_b   1.000
_cell.length_c   1.000
_cell.angle_alpha   90.00
_cell.angle_beta   90.00
_cell.angle_gamma   90.00
#
_symmetry.space_group_name_H-M   'P 1'
#
loop_
_entity.id
_entity.type
_entity.pdbx_description
1 polymer ?
#
loop_
_entity_poly.entity_id
_entity_poly.type
_entity_poly.pdbx_seq_one_letter_code
_entity_poly.pdbx_strand_id
1 'polypeptide(L)'
;MEKVDVKCILGDPELHSDLVEDVDCEFGRVVDLVKRGYRLKRQDWLNGSVDIAVAEAEVDKNNSAPGIDVIDQEKIEFLTKKVVSLEEKVKYLEGLLNIRGETVNVNYFLYLFRVVNEKKDSYASKL
;
A
#
# COMPACT_ATOMS: atom_id res chain seq x y z
N MET A 1 37.35 -16.69 9.92
CA MET A 1 36.69 -15.91 8.87
C MET A 1 35.53 -15.19 9.54
N GLU A 2 35.64 -13.89 9.73
CA GLU A 2 34.69 -13.09 10.50
C GLU A 2 33.44 -12.85 9.63
N LYS A 3 32.25 -13.20 10.16
CA LYS A 3 30.98 -13.00 9.45
C LYS A 3 30.52 -11.56 9.69
N VAL A 4 30.48 -10.77 8.62
CA VAL A 4 29.91 -9.42 8.65
C VAL A 4 28.40 -9.54 8.44
N ASP A 5 27.62 -9.11 9.44
CA ASP A 5 26.17 -9.11 9.41
C ASP A 5 25.68 -7.77 8.82
N VAL A 6 25.00 -7.82 7.67
CA VAL A 6 24.58 -6.62 6.93
C VAL A 6 23.32 -6.05 7.58
N LYS A 7 23.47 -5.00 8.38
CA LYS A 7 22.35 -4.23 8.92
C LYS A 7 21.85 -3.25 7.86
N CYS A 8 20.56 -3.27 7.55
CA CYS A 8 19.92 -2.37 6.59
C CYS A 8 20.37 -0.91 6.78
N ILE A 9 20.76 -0.25 5.69
CA ILE A 9 21.08 1.18 5.68
C ILE A 9 19.75 1.94 5.77
N LEU A 10 19.50 2.58 6.90
CA LEU A 10 18.43 3.56 7.07
C LEU A 10 19.03 4.95 6.83
N GLY A 11 18.68 5.59 5.72
CA GLY A 11 19.18 6.91 5.35
C GLY A 11 18.50 7.44 4.09
N ASP A 12 18.75 8.71 3.78
CA ASP A 12 18.24 9.38 2.57
C ASP A 12 18.89 8.72 1.31
N PRO A 13 18.09 8.14 0.40
CA PRO A 13 18.61 7.41 -0.75
C PRO A 13 19.52 8.25 -1.66
N GLU A 14 19.30 9.56 -1.75
CA GLU A 14 20.14 10.44 -2.59
C GLU A 14 21.55 10.60 -2.00
N LEU A 15 21.65 10.62 -0.66
CA LEU A 15 22.88 10.89 0.09
C LEU A 15 23.82 9.67 0.20
N HIS A 16 23.31 8.47 -0.11
CA HIS A 16 24.03 7.20 0.03
C HIS A 16 24.10 6.43 -1.29
N SER A 17 23.77 7.09 -2.40
CA SER A 17 23.78 6.51 -3.75
C SER A 17 25.19 6.12 -4.22
N ASP A 18 26.21 6.79 -3.70
CA ASP A 18 27.63 6.52 -3.92
C ASP A 18 28.15 5.27 -3.22
N LEU A 19 27.44 4.78 -2.19
CA LEU A 19 27.77 3.54 -1.46
C LEU A 19 27.28 2.28 -2.19
N VAL A 20 26.50 2.44 -3.25
CA VAL A 20 25.99 1.34 -4.08
C VAL A 20 26.72 1.41 -5.42
N GLU A 21 27.79 0.63 -5.56
CA GLU A 21 28.45 0.42 -6.86
C GLU A 21 27.46 -0.26 -7.81
N ASP A 22 27.16 0.43 -8.92
CA ASP A 22 26.26 0.03 -9.99
C ASP A 22 24.87 -0.46 -9.51
N VAL A 23 23.86 0.40 -9.61
CA VAL A 23 22.47 -0.02 -9.45
C VAL A 23 22.21 -1.14 -10.46
N ASP A 24 22.11 -2.37 -9.93
CA ASP A 24 21.84 -3.56 -10.70
C ASP A 24 20.67 -3.29 -11.65
N CYS A 25 20.91 -3.46 -12.95
CA CYS A 25 19.89 -3.22 -13.96
C CYS A 25 18.66 -4.12 -13.72
N GLU A 26 18.84 -5.26 -13.05
CA GLU A 26 17.78 -6.15 -12.60
C GLU A 26 16.95 -5.54 -11.46
N PHE A 27 17.60 -4.87 -10.50
CA PHE A 27 16.91 -4.14 -9.43
C PHE A 27 16.07 -2.98 -9.97
N GLY A 28 16.60 -2.23 -10.94
CA GLY A 28 15.87 -1.16 -11.63
C GLY A 28 14.55 -1.66 -12.26
N ARG A 29 14.59 -2.84 -12.89
CA ARG A 29 13.40 -3.47 -13.50
C ARG A 29 12.35 -3.87 -12.47
N VAL A 30 12.75 -4.38 -11.30
CA VAL A 30 11.82 -4.70 -10.21
C VAL A 30 11.18 -3.43 -9.65
N VAL A 31 11.96 -2.35 -9.49
CA VAL A 31 11.44 -1.05 -9.03
C VAL A 31 10.41 -0.50 -10.02
N ASP A 32 10.68 -0.57 -11.32
CA ASP A 32 9.74 -0.08 -12.34
C ASP A 32 8.46 -0.92 -12.43
N LEU A 33 8.54 -2.23 -12.21
CA LEU A 33 7.36 -3.09 -12.05
C LEU A 33 6.48 -2.64 -10.89
N VAL A 34 7.08 -2.38 -9.73
CA VAL A 34 6.35 -1.93 -8.54
C VAL A 34 5.69 -0.57 -8.79
N LYS A 35 6.39 0.36 -9.45
CA LYS A 35 5.83 1.66 -9.86
C LYS A 35 4.63 1.52 -10.80
N ARG A 36 4.63 0.51 -11.68
CA ARG A 36 3.51 0.19 -12.57
C ARG A 36 2.35 -0.53 -11.87
N GLY A 37 2.43 -0.74 -10.55
CA GLY A 37 1.36 -1.33 -9.75
C GLY A 37 1.53 -2.81 -9.47
N TYR A 38 2.68 -3.41 -9.77
CA TYR A 38 2.97 -4.78 -9.37
C TYR A 38 3.05 -4.90 -7.84
N ARG A 39 2.36 -5.89 -7.30
CA ARG A 39 2.41 -6.24 -5.88
C ARG A 39 3.13 -7.57 -5.72
N LEU A 40 4.29 -7.53 -5.04
CA LEU A 40 5.06 -8.72 -4.69
C LEU A 40 4.18 -9.75 -3.96
N LYS A 41 4.17 -10.99 -4.45
CA LYS A 41 3.45 -12.07 -3.77
C LYS A 41 4.29 -12.55 -2.59
N ARG A 42 3.62 -13.18 -1.63
CA ARG A 42 4.29 -13.78 -0.46
C ARG A 42 5.42 -14.72 -0.86
N GLN A 43 5.25 -15.45 -1.95
CA GLN A 43 6.22 -16.43 -2.42
C GLN A 43 7.45 -15.75 -3.04
N ASP A 44 7.26 -14.69 -3.81
CA ASP A 44 8.36 -13.89 -4.36
C ASP A 44 9.17 -13.24 -3.23
N TRP A 45 8.49 -12.78 -2.18
CA TRP A 45 9.12 -12.26 -0.97
C TRP A 45 9.95 -13.31 -0.23
N LEU A 46 9.42 -14.53 -0.06
CA LEU A 46 10.12 -15.62 0.61
C LEU A 46 11.33 -16.12 -0.20
N ASN A 47 11.22 -16.09 -1.53
CA ASN A 47 12.29 -16.52 -2.43
C ASN A 47 13.33 -15.43 -2.66
N GLY A 48 13.00 -14.16 -2.38
CA GLY A 48 13.85 -13.01 -2.66
C GLY A 48 14.06 -12.75 -4.15
N SER A 49 13.19 -13.27 -5.01
CA SER A 49 13.34 -13.22 -6.48
C SER A 49 11.98 -13.07 -7.16
N VAL A 50 11.93 -12.35 -8.27
CA VAL A 50 10.72 -12.11 -9.07
C VAL A 50 10.96 -12.53 -10.52
N ASP A 51 10.00 -13.25 -11.10
CA ASP A 51 9.96 -13.47 -12.54
C ASP A 51 9.37 -12.22 -13.23
N ILE A 52 10.24 -11.44 -13.85
CA ILE A 52 9.89 -10.17 -14.47
C ILE A 52 8.86 -10.34 -15.59
N ALA A 53 8.97 -11.39 -16.43
CA ALA A 53 8.07 -11.57 -17.57
C ALA A 53 6.65 -11.89 -17.11
N VAL A 54 6.52 -12.72 -16.06
CA VAL A 54 5.23 -13.04 -15.45
C VAL A 54 4.62 -11.80 -14.77
N ALA A 55 5.45 -11.03 -14.07
CA ALA A 55 5.03 -9.81 -13.40
C ALA A 55 4.56 -8.73 -14.39
N GLU A 56 5.27 -8.52 -15.50
CA GLU A 56 4.89 -7.57 -16.55
C GLU A 56 3.53 -7.94 -17.17
N ALA A 57 3.32 -9.21 -17.52
CA ALA A 57 2.05 -9.68 -18.08
C ALA A 57 0.88 -9.52 -17.10
N GLU A 58 1.10 -9.69 -15.80
CA GLU A 58 0.10 -9.48 -14.76
C GLU A 58 -0.28 -7.99 -14.63
N VAL A 59 0.72 -7.11 -14.62
CA VAL A 59 0.54 -5.66 -14.59
C VAL A 59 -0.27 -5.20 -15.82
N ASP A 60 0.12 -5.65 -17.00
CA ASP A 60 -0.55 -5.25 -18.25
C ASP A 60 -1.99 -5.75 -18.31
N LYS A 61 -2.25 -6.95 -17.79
CA LYS A 61 -3.61 -7.49 -17.64
C LYS A 61 -4.46 -6.67 -16.67
N ASN A 62 -3.90 -6.27 -15.53
CA ASN A 62 -4.58 -5.46 -14.52
C ASN A 62 -4.89 -4.05 -15.04
N ASN A 63 -3.99 -3.48 -15.84
CA ASN A 63 -4.16 -2.17 -16.47
C ASN A 63 -5.11 -2.20 -17.69
N SER A 64 -5.28 -3.36 -18.32
CA SER A 64 -6.21 -3.56 -19.45
C SER A 64 -7.64 -3.90 -19.01
N ALA A 65 -7.86 -4.22 -17.74
CA ALA A 65 -9.19 -4.53 -17.23
C ALA A 65 -10.08 -3.26 -17.22
N PRO A 66 -11.36 -3.36 -17.64
CA PRO A 66 -12.32 -2.26 -17.50
C PRO A 66 -12.38 -1.82 -16.03
N GLY A 67 -12.33 -0.50 -15.82
CA GLY A 67 -12.12 0.17 -14.55
C GLY A 67 -12.53 -0.63 -13.30
N ILE A 68 -11.52 -0.92 -12.49
CA ILE A 68 -11.56 -1.39 -11.10
C ILE A 68 -12.62 -0.67 -10.23
N ASP A 69 -13.10 0.48 -10.67
CA ASP A 69 -14.10 1.35 -10.05
C ASP A 69 -15.38 0.61 -9.59
N VAL A 70 -15.93 -0.32 -10.39
CA VAL A 70 -17.19 -1.03 -10.02
C VAL A 70 -16.96 -2.06 -8.90
N ILE A 71 -15.86 -2.81 -8.96
CA ILE A 71 -15.53 -3.85 -7.96
C ILE A 71 -15.10 -3.22 -6.64
N ASP A 72 -14.36 -2.11 -6.70
CA ASP A 72 -13.95 -1.38 -5.51
C ASP A 72 -15.13 -0.67 -4.85
N GLN A 73 -16.10 -0.17 -5.63
CA GLN A 73 -17.33 0.40 -5.08
C GLN A 73 -18.16 -0.63 -4.30
N GLU A 74 -18.34 -1.85 -4.82
CA GLU A 74 -19.05 -2.92 -4.10
C GLU A 74 -18.33 -3.33 -2.80
N LYS A 75 -16.99 -3.42 -2.84
CA LYS A 75 -16.18 -3.70 -1.65
C LYS A 75 -16.27 -2.59 -0.61
N ILE A 76 -16.24 -1.32 -1.05
CA ILE A 76 -16.41 -0.15 -0.19
C ILE A 76 -17.79 -0.17 0.46
N GLU A 77 -18.85 -0.44 -0.31
CA GLU A 77 -20.21 -0.52 0.23
C GLU A 77 -20.34 -1.65 1.26
N PHE A 78 -19.77 -2.83 0.97
CA PHE A 78 -19.75 -3.95 1.90
C PHE A 78 -19.02 -3.63 3.21
N LEU A 79 -17.83 -3.04 3.11
CA LEU A 79 -17.05 -2.64 4.29
C LEU A 79 -17.78 -1.56 5.10
N THR A 80 -18.41 -0.60 4.43
CA THR A 80 -19.21 0.45 5.08
C THR A 80 -20.35 -0.14 5.89
N LYS A 81 -21.12 -1.10 5.31
CA LYS A 81 -22.19 -1.81 6.04
C LYS A 81 -21.67 -2.54 7.27
N LYS A 82 -20.51 -3.17 7.19
CA LYS A 82 -19.88 -3.85 8.34
C LYS A 82 -19.43 -2.88 9.42
N VAL A 83 -18.85 -1.75 9.06
CA VAL A 83 -18.43 -0.72 10.02
C VAL A 83 -19.63 -0.20 10.80
N VAL A 84 -20.72 0.17 10.12
CA VAL A 84 -21.96 0.63 10.78
C VAL A 84 -22.50 -0.42 11.76
N SER A 85 -22.56 -1.69 11.36
CA SER A 85 -23.02 -2.77 12.24
C SER A 85 -22.13 -2.97 13.48
N LEU A 86 -20.82 -2.78 13.33
CA LEU A 86 -19.87 -2.85 14.44
C LEU A 86 -20.02 -1.65 15.38
N GLU A 87 -20.21 -0.43 14.84
CA GLU A 87 -20.47 0.77 15.63
C GLU A 87 -21.71 0.63 16.51
N GLU A 88 -22.80 0.06 15.98
CA GLU A 88 -24.02 -0.23 16.75
C GLU A 88 -23.76 -1.22 17.90
N LYS A 89 -23.00 -2.29 17.63
CA LYS A 89 -22.63 -3.28 18.65
C LYS A 89 -21.72 -2.69 19.72
N VAL A 90 -20.77 -1.83 19.34
CA VAL A 90 -19.91 -1.11 20.29
C VAL A 90 -20.77 -0.23 21.18
N LYS A 91 -21.68 0.57 20.61
CA LYS A 91 -22.61 1.41 21.39
C LYS A 91 -23.46 0.61 22.38
N TYR A 92 -23.95 -0.55 21.96
CA TYR A 92 -24.71 -1.45 22.82
C TYR A 92 -23.86 -1.95 24.00
N LEU A 93 -22.62 -2.37 23.74
CA LEU A 93 -21.70 -2.84 24.77
C LEU A 93 -21.25 -1.72 25.71
N GLU A 94 -20.98 -0.51 25.20
CA GLU A 94 -20.69 0.68 26.00
C GLU A 94 -21.84 0.99 26.96
N GLY A 95 -23.09 0.92 26.48
CA GLY A 95 -24.28 1.08 27.30
C GLY A 95 -24.43 0.01 28.38
N LEU A 96 -24.16 -1.26 28.06
CA LEU A 96 -24.18 -2.36 29.04
C LEU A 96 -23.11 -2.22 30.12
N LEU A 97 -21.91 -1.81 29.72
CA LEU A 97 -20.75 -1.71 30.61
C LEU A 97 -20.68 -0.36 31.33
N ASN A 98 -21.53 0.60 30.97
CA ASN A 98 -21.52 1.97 31.47
C ASN A 98 -20.13 2.62 31.37
N ILE A 99 -19.41 2.30 30.29
CA ILE A 99 -18.11 2.88 29.93
C ILE A 99 -18.29 3.73 28.67
N ARG A 100 -17.45 4.74 28.52
CA ARG A 100 -17.38 5.52 27.29
C ARG A 100 -16.07 5.17 26.61
N GLY A 101 -16.11 4.61 25.41
CA GLY A 101 -14.91 4.44 24.60
C GLY A 101 -14.34 5.81 24.25
N GLU A 102 -13.06 6.01 24.49
CA GLU A 102 -12.32 7.12 23.89
C GLU A 102 -12.11 6.79 22.42
N THR A 103 -12.84 7.48 21.53
CA THR A 103 -12.59 7.37 20.10
C THR A 103 -11.25 8.01 19.77
N VAL A 104 -10.26 7.18 19.43
CA VAL A 104 -8.99 7.69 18.89
C VAL A 104 -9.30 8.33 17.53
N ASN A 105 -9.05 9.63 17.49
CA ASN A 105 -9.52 10.65 16.56
C ASN A 105 -9.74 10.21 15.10
N VAL A 106 -11.00 10.24 14.65
CA VAL A 106 -11.45 10.16 13.25
C VAL A 106 -10.76 11.21 12.36
N ASN A 107 -10.19 12.27 12.94
CA ASN A 107 -9.34 13.23 12.21
C ASN A 107 -8.16 12.59 11.48
N TYR A 108 -7.59 11.48 11.96
CA TYR A 108 -6.49 10.85 11.22
C TYR A 108 -6.98 10.21 9.91
N PHE A 109 -8.16 9.60 9.93
CA PHE A 109 -8.78 9.04 8.74
C PHE A 109 -9.24 10.12 7.77
N LEU A 110 -9.86 11.19 8.26
CA LEU A 110 -10.24 12.34 7.42
C LEU A 110 -9.00 13.08 6.87
N TYR A 111 -7.92 13.18 7.64
CA TYR A 111 -6.65 13.74 7.20
C TYR A 111 -6.02 12.86 6.11
N LEU A 112 -5.96 11.54 6.29
CA LEU A 112 -5.46 10.63 5.26
C LEU A 112 -6.34 10.65 4.01
N PHE A 113 -7.67 10.66 4.16
CA PHE A 113 -8.60 10.75 3.04
C PHE A 113 -8.45 12.08 2.27
N ARG A 114 -8.26 13.19 3.00
CA ARG A 114 -7.97 14.49 2.42
C ARG A 114 -6.63 14.52 1.70
N VAL A 115 -5.56 14.01 2.31
CA VAL A 115 -4.22 13.92 1.71
C VAL A 115 -4.23 13.04 0.45
N VAL A 116 -4.97 11.93 0.47
CA VAL A 116 -5.14 11.05 -0.69
C VAL A 116 -5.88 11.76 -1.82
N ASN A 117 -6.95 12.52 -1.52
CA ASN A 117 -7.68 13.28 -2.53
C ASN A 117 -6.87 14.48 -3.07
N GLU A 118 -6.18 15.23 -2.21
CA GLU A 118 -5.32 16.34 -2.63
C GLU A 118 -4.16 15.87 -3.53
N LYS A 119 -3.60 14.68 -3.26
CA LYS A 119 -2.62 14.07 -4.16
C LYS A 119 -3.24 13.67 -5.50
N LYS A 120 -4.45 13.10 -5.51
CA LYS A 120 -5.16 12.71 -6.74
C LYS A 120 -5.35 13.89 -7.70
N ASP A 121 -5.72 15.06 -7.17
CA ASP A 121 -5.93 16.28 -7.98
C ASP A 121 -4.62 16.89 -8.50
N SER A 122 -3.52 16.74 -7.76
CA SER A 122 -2.19 17.19 -8.18
C SER A 122 -1.64 16.41 -9.37
N TYR A 123 -1.95 15.12 -9.49
CA TYR A 123 -1.57 14.30 -10.65
C TYR A 123 -2.48 14.52 -11.86
N ALA A 124 -3.75 14.88 -11.65
CA ALA A 124 -4.67 15.22 -12.73
C ALA A 124 -4.35 16.57 -13.41
N SER A 125 -3.70 17.49 -12.71
CA SER A 125 -3.35 18.84 -13.22
C SER A 125 -2.00 18.91 -13.95
N LYS A 126 -1.30 17.78 -14.12
CA LYS A 126 0.01 17.67 -14.78
C LYS A 126 -0.02 16.91 -16.12
N LEU A 127 -1.22 16.64 -16.63
CA LEU A 127 -1.50 16.17 -17.99
C LEU A 127 -2.08 17.34 -18.81
#